data_AF-A0A7G5Z370-F1
#
_entry.id   AF-A0A7G5Z370-F1
#
_cell.length_a   1.000
_cell.length_b   1.000
_cell.length_c   1.000
_cell.angle_alpha   90.00
_cell.angle_beta   90.00
_cell.angle_gamma   90.00
#
_symmetry.space_group_name_H-M   'P 1'
#
loop_
_entity.id
_entity.type
_entity.pdbx_description
1 polymer ?
#
loop_
_entity_poly.entity_id
_entity_poly.type
_entity_poly.pdbx_seq_one_letter_code
_entity_poly.pdbx_strand_id
1 'polypeptide(L)'
;MSSGKTIEARFLKIGMLLRTRHADTMEEGDYPVEAIEMAWKPVYAATIDGNALRATGEHPVWIDGAWVRMRDIGTSAGSAWVARITVTDAHTYVSNGILSHNKRADQQLDGGYA
;
A
#
# COMPACT_ATOMS: atom_id res chain seq x y z
N MET A 1 -4.80 -10.07 -2.09
CA MET A 1 -5.23 -11.48 -1.83
C MET A 1 -6.28 -11.83 -2.87
N SER A 2 -6.27 -12.85 -3.73
CA SER A 2 -7.48 -13.14 -4.56
C SER A 2 -8.05 -14.54 -4.38
N SER A 3 -7.63 -15.24 -3.32
CA SER A 3 -8.08 -16.61 -3.01
C SER A 3 -8.05 -16.93 -1.52
N GLY A 4 -8.02 -15.91 -0.65
CA GLY A 4 -7.74 -16.07 0.79
C GLY A 4 -6.26 -16.35 1.12
N LYS A 5 -5.41 -16.51 0.10
CA LYS A 5 -3.96 -16.72 0.25
C LYS A 5 -3.21 -15.38 0.23
N THR A 6 -2.31 -15.20 1.18
CA THR A 6 -1.32 -14.12 1.16
C THR A 6 -0.15 -14.51 0.26
N ILE A 7 0.37 -13.54 -0.48
CA ILE A 7 1.57 -13.69 -1.31
C ILE A 7 2.57 -12.64 -0.88
N GLU A 8 3.84 -13.02 -0.73
CA GLU A 8 4.88 -12.02 -0.49
C GLU A 8 5.02 -11.12 -1.70
N ALA A 9 5.23 -9.81 -1.46
CA ALA A 9 5.28 -8.82 -2.53
C ALA A 9 6.31 -9.15 -3.62
N ARG A 10 7.43 -9.79 -3.27
CA ARG A 10 8.48 -10.23 -4.22
C ARG A 10 8.05 -11.33 -5.20
N PHE A 11 6.94 -12.01 -4.94
CA PHE A 11 6.39 -13.07 -5.81
C PHE A 11 5.18 -12.60 -6.61
N LEU A 12 4.74 -11.35 -6.43
CA LEU A 12 3.71 -10.78 -7.27
C LEU A 12 4.15 -10.76 -8.73
N LYS A 13 3.19 -10.97 -9.63
CA LYS A 13 3.40 -10.89 -11.07
C LYS A 13 2.30 -10.02 -11.67
N ILE A 14 2.63 -9.35 -12.77
CA ILE A 14 1.66 -8.65 -13.60
C ILE A 14 0.53 -9.61 -13.99
N GLY A 15 -0.71 -9.15 -13.91
CA GLY A 15 -1.93 -9.92 -14.15
C GLY A 15 -2.46 -10.70 -12.95
N MET A 16 -1.72 -10.81 -11.83
CA MET A 16 -2.28 -11.39 -10.60
C MET A 16 -3.37 -10.49 -10.04
N LEU A 17 -4.46 -11.09 -9.57
CA LEU A 17 -5.54 -10.36 -8.91
C LEU A 17 -5.21 -10.11 -7.43
N LEU A 18 -5.58 -8.92 -6.95
CA LEU A 18 -5.53 -8.54 -5.55
C LEU A 18 -6.90 -8.06 -5.10
N ARG A 19 -7.47 -8.75 -4.10
CA ARG A 19 -8.53 -8.22 -3.26
C ARG A 19 -8.01 -7.00 -2.52
N THR A 20 -8.67 -5.89 -2.76
CA THR A 20 -8.44 -4.60 -2.12
C THR A 20 -9.71 -3.77 -2.18
N ARG A 21 -9.65 -2.51 -1.74
CA ARG A 21 -10.73 -1.53 -1.88
C ARG A 21 -10.42 -0.50 -2.95
N HIS A 22 -11.41 -0.05 -3.70
CA HIS A 22 -11.19 1.10 -4.59
C HIS A 22 -10.83 2.35 -3.77
N ALA A 23 -9.83 3.12 -4.21
CA ALA A 23 -9.34 4.29 -3.46
C ALA A 23 -10.43 5.34 -3.17
N ASP A 24 -11.30 5.59 -4.16
CA ASP A 24 -12.36 6.60 -4.04
C ASP A 24 -13.67 6.06 -3.44
N THR A 25 -14.16 4.91 -3.92
CA THR A 25 -15.49 4.38 -3.51
C THR A 25 -15.42 3.50 -2.27
N MET A 26 -14.23 3.05 -1.87
CA MET A 26 -14.00 2.05 -0.82
C MET A 26 -14.67 0.70 -1.05
N GLU A 27 -15.21 0.45 -2.24
CA GLU A 27 -15.81 -0.82 -2.62
C GLU A 27 -14.75 -1.92 -2.72
N GLU A 28 -15.06 -3.09 -2.17
CA GLU A 28 -14.17 -4.24 -2.21
C GLU A 28 -14.28 -4.99 -3.54
N GLY A 29 -13.14 -5.32 -4.14
CA GLY A 29 -13.08 -6.04 -5.40
C GLY A 29 -11.72 -6.68 -5.64
N ASP A 30 -11.65 -7.51 -6.68
CA ASP A 30 -10.41 -8.14 -7.15
C ASP A 30 -9.88 -7.38 -8.37
N TYR A 31 -8.70 -6.76 -8.21
CA TYR A 31 -8.13 -5.88 -9.22
C TYR A 31 -6.76 -6.41 -9.70
N PRO A 32 -6.44 -6.31 -11.00
CA PRO A 32 -5.20 -6.85 -11.51
C PRO A 32 -4.00 -5.97 -11.15
N VAL A 33 -2.88 -6.63 -10.88
CA VAL A 33 -1.57 -5.97 -10.80
C VAL A 33 -1.13 -5.61 -12.21
N GLU A 34 -0.90 -4.33 -12.45
CA GLU A 34 -0.48 -3.77 -13.74
C GLU A 34 1.04 -3.72 -13.86
N ALA A 35 1.71 -3.33 -12.78
CA ALA A 35 3.15 -3.13 -12.77
C ALA A 35 3.74 -3.44 -11.39
N ILE A 36 4.99 -3.88 -11.39
CA ILE A 36 5.78 -4.11 -10.19
C ILE A 36 7.19 -3.59 -10.46
N GLU A 37 7.68 -2.74 -9.56
CA GLU A 37 9.05 -2.22 -9.59
C GLU A 37 9.70 -2.45 -8.23
N MET A 38 10.97 -2.87 -8.23
CA MET A 38 11.75 -3.04 -7.00
C MET A 38 12.76 -1.90 -6.88
N ALA A 39 12.79 -1.24 -5.73
CA ALA A 39 13.77 -0.18 -5.47
C ALA A 39 14.35 -0.28 -4.07
N TRP A 40 15.65 -0.04 -3.93
CA TRP A 40 16.29 0.13 -2.63
C TRP A 40 16.01 1.55 -2.11
N LYS A 41 15.28 1.67 -0.99
CA LYS A 41 14.84 2.96 -0.45
C LYS A 41 14.91 2.97 1.09
N PRO A 42 15.04 4.16 1.71
CA PRO A 42 14.81 4.32 3.13
C PRO A 42 13.37 3.92 3.51
N VAL A 43 13.22 3.24 4.63
CA VAL A 43 11.93 2.74 5.12
C VAL A 43 11.70 3.15 6.57
N TYR A 44 10.42 3.27 6.91
CA TYR A 44 9.91 3.44 8.26
C TYR A 44 9.20 2.15 8.67
N ALA A 45 9.26 1.81 9.96
CA ALA A 45 8.54 0.71 10.56
C ALA A 45 7.45 1.24 11.50
N ALA A 46 6.24 0.69 11.41
CA ALA A 46 5.12 1.01 12.29
C ALA A 46 4.34 -0.26 12.63
N THR A 47 3.63 -0.25 13.76
CA THR A 47 2.60 -1.23 14.10
C THR A 47 1.24 -0.53 14.05
N ILE A 48 0.34 -1.00 13.21
CA ILE A 48 -0.99 -0.42 12.96
C ILE A 48 -2.00 -1.54 13.23
N ASP A 49 -2.90 -1.34 14.18
CA ASP A 49 -3.90 -2.34 14.61
C ASP A 49 -3.30 -3.72 14.89
N GLY A 50 -2.13 -3.74 15.54
CA GLY A 50 -1.40 -4.97 15.87
C GLY A 50 -0.61 -5.59 14.72
N ASN A 51 -0.65 -5.02 13.51
CA ASN A 51 0.08 -5.50 12.34
C ASN A 51 1.32 -4.66 12.04
N ALA A 52 2.44 -5.33 11.77
CA ALA A 52 3.69 -4.65 11.43
C ALA A 52 3.77 -4.33 9.93
N LEU A 53 4.20 -3.11 9.61
CA LEU A 53 4.47 -2.66 8.25
C LEU A 53 5.83 -1.97 8.15
N ARG A 54 6.55 -2.24 7.05
CA ARG A 54 7.73 -1.48 6.63
C ARG A 54 7.50 -0.93 5.23
N ALA A 55 7.59 0.38 5.08
CA ALA A 55 7.35 1.06 3.81
C ALA A 55 8.10 2.39 3.74
N THR A 56 8.14 3.02 2.56
CA THR A 56 8.80 4.32 2.38
C THR A 56 8.06 5.41 3.15
N GLY A 57 8.74 6.51 3.51
CA GLY A 57 8.16 7.56 4.35
C GLY A 57 6.91 8.24 3.78
N GLU A 58 6.83 8.41 2.46
CA GLU A 58 5.67 9.01 1.77
C GLU A 58 4.56 7.98 1.46
N HIS A 59 4.73 6.71 1.86
CA HIS A 59 3.75 5.66 1.61
C HIS A 59 2.47 5.93 2.41
N PRO A 60 1.30 6.11 1.76
CA PRO A 60 0.04 6.34 2.44
C PRO A 60 -0.57 5.03 2.93
N VAL A 61 -1.02 5.03 4.18
CA VAL A 61 -1.78 3.95 4.81
C VAL A 61 -3.10 4.48 5.34
N TRP A 62 -4.16 3.67 5.27
CA TRP A 62 -5.47 4.04 5.78
C TRP A 62 -5.57 3.67 7.27
N ILE A 63 -5.81 4.66 8.13
CA ILE A 63 -5.95 4.50 9.58
C ILE A 63 -7.16 5.34 10.02
N ASP A 64 -8.09 4.73 10.75
CA ASP A 64 -9.24 5.41 11.37
C ASP A 64 -10.01 6.39 10.45
N GLY A 65 -10.15 6.03 9.17
CA GLY A 65 -10.89 6.85 8.20
C GLY A 65 -10.07 7.91 7.47
N ALA A 66 -8.74 7.91 7.61
CA ALA A 66 -7.85 8.88 6.98
C ALA A 66 -6.61 8.24 6.35
N TRP A 67 -6.07 8.88 5.30
CA TRP A 67 -4.77 8.53 4.74
C TRP A 67 -3.65 9.21 5.53
N VAL A 68 -2.76 8.41 6.12
CA VAL A 68 -1.62 8.88 6.92
C VAL A 68 -0.32 8.41 6.27
N ARG A 69 0.74 9.23 6.31
CA ARG A 69 2.05 8.84 5.76
C ARG A 69 2.84 8.04 6.78
N MET A 70 3.58 7.04 6.31
CA MET A 70 4.43 6.21 7.17
C MET A 70 5.48 6.98 7.97
N ARG A 71 6.00 8.10 7.46
CA ARG A 71 6.95 8.94 8.20
C ARG A 71 6.32 9.64 9.42
N ASP A 72 5.00 9.84 9.40
CA ASP A 72 4.28 10.59 10.43
C ASP A 72 3.91 9.69 11.62
N ILE A 73 3.90 8.36 11.42
CA ILE A 73 3.50 7.35 12.43
C ILE A 73 4.59 6.30 12.74
N GLY A 74 5.57 6.16 11.86
CA GLY A 74 6.61 5.14 11.96
C GLY A 74 7.93 5.68 12.48
N THR A 75 8.84 4.77 12.79
CA THR A 75 10.24 5.08 13.12
C THR A 75 11.15 4.71 11.95
N SER A 76 12.18 5.52 11.67
CA SER A 76 13.19 5.21 10.65
C SER A 76 13.83 3.85 10.93
N ALA A 77 13.83 2.98 9.92
CA ALA A 77 14.24 1.58 10.04
C ALA A 77 15.30 1.18 9.00
N GLY A 78 16.14 2.14 8.61
CA GLY A 78 17.19 1.96 7.61
C GLY A 78 16.66 1.89 6.18
N SER A 79 17.35 1.16 5.31
CA SER A 79 16.95 0.98 3.90
C SER A 79 16.64 -0.49 3.61
N ALA A 80 15.69 -0.72 2.70
CA ALA A 80 15.30 -2.05 2.26
C ALA A 80 14.87 -2.04 0.78
N TRP A 81 14.78 -3.24 0.18
CA TRP A 81 14.11 -3.42 -1.10
C TRP A 81 12.61 -3.29 -0.91
N VAL A 82 12.02 -2.31 -1.60
CA VAL A 82 10.58 -2.03 -1.57
C VAL A 82 9.99 -2.41 -2.92
N ALA A 83 8.90 -3.17 -2.89
CA ALA A 83 8.08 -3.42 -4.07
C ALA A 83 7.08 -2.27 -4.22
N ARG A 84 7.17 -1.53 -5.32
CA ARG A 84 6.14 -0.60 -5.76
C ARG A 84 5.22 -1.34 -6.71
N ILE A 85 3.95 -1.40 -6.37
CA ILE A 85 2.94 -2.10 -7.16
C ILE A 85 2.06 -1.03 -7.81
N THR A 86 1.53 -1.31 -8.99
CA THR A 86 0.41 -0.58 -9.57
C THR A 86 -0.73 -1.57 -9.70
N VAL A 87 -1.88 -1.24 -9.13
CA VAL A 87 -3.12 -2.00 -9.26
C VAL A 87 -4.04 -1.18 -10.15
N THR A 88 -4.49 -1.77 -11.26
CA THR A 88 -5.38 -1.10 -12.20
C THR A 88 -6.68 -0.75 -11.50
N ASP A 89 -7.18 0.47 -11.76
CA ASP A 89 -8.45 1.01 -11.26
C ASP A 89 -8.47 1.27 -9.74
N ALA A 90 -8.35 0.26 -8.89
CA ALA A 90 -8.51 0.44 -7.45
C ALA A 90 -7.45 1.33 -6.80
N HIS A 91 -6.24 1.42 -7.36
CA HIS A 91 -5.13 2.21 -6.84
C HIS A 91 -4.75 1.96 -5.36
N THR A 92 -5.18 0.86 -4.76
CA THR A 92 -4.78 0.43 -3.42
C THR A 92 -4.35 -1.03 -3.41
N TYR A 93 -3.84 -1.49 -2.28
CA TYR A 93 -3.60 -2.89 -1.99
C TYR A 93 -3.57 -3.11 -0.47
N VAL A 94 -3.81 -4.34 -0.01
CA VAL A 94 -3.67 -4.69 1.41
C VAL A 94 -2.36 -5.44 1.62
N SER A 95 -1.51 -4.93 2.50
CA SER A 95 -0.28 -5.60 2.93
C SER A 95 -0.28 -5.78 4.45
N ASN A 96 -0.08 -7.01 4.93
CA ASN A 96 -0.20 -7.38 6.35
C ASN A 96 -1.49 -6.85 7.02
N GLY A 97 -2.63 -6.93 6.34
CA GLY A 97 -3.91 -6.44 6.86
C GLY A 97 -4.09 -4.91 6.81
N ILE A 98 -3.10 -4.15 6.34
CA ILE A 98 -3.13 -2.69 6.28
C ILE A 98 -3.41 -2.25 4.85
N LEU A 99 -4.46 -1.44 4.67
CA LEU A 99 -4.81 -0.85 3.39
C LEU A 99 -3.81 0.26 3.05
N SER A 100 -3.19 0.13 1.89
CA SER A 100 -2.13 0.98 1.38
C SER A 100 -2.52 1.56 0.03
N HIS A 101 -2.11 2.79 -0.25
CA HIS A 101 -2.35 3.41 -1.56
C HIS A 101 -1.16 3.22 -2.51
N ASN A 102 -1.43 2.93 -3.77
CA ASN A 102 -0.47 2.98 -4.88
C ASN A 102 -0.40 4.40 -5.43
N LYS A 103 0.12 5.35 -4.65
CA LYS A 103 0.33 6.70 -5.21
C LYS A 103 1.43 6.65 -6.27
N ARG A 104 1.13 7.17 -7.47
CA ARG A 104 2.16 7.70 -8.38
C ARG A 104 2.75 8.96 -7.73
N ALA A 105 4.00 9.29 -8.04
CA ALA A 105 4.78 10.29 -7.30
C ALA A 105 4.23 11.74 -7.37
N ASP A 106 3.12 11.94 -8.07
CA ASP A 106 2.53 13.21 -8.48
C ASP A 106 1.14 13.52 -7.89
N GLN A 107 0.48 12.59 -7.21
CA GLN A 107 -0.83 12.88 -6.62
C GLN A 107 -0.72 13.52 -5.23
N GLN A 108 -1.17 14.77 -5.12
CA GLN A 108 -1.36 15.53 -3.89
C GLN A 108 -2.33 14.78 -2.95
N LEU A 109 -2.08 14.82 -1.64
CA LEU A 109 -3.06 14.34 -0.67
C LEU A 109 -4.12 15.43 -0.60
N ASP A 110 -5.18 15.29 -1.38
CA ASP A 110 -6.34 16.15 -1.22
C ASP A 110 -6.97 15.78 0.13
N GLY A 111 -6.59 16.54 1.15
CA GLY A 111 -7.21 16.55 2.47
C GLY A 111 -8.59 17.16 2.38
N GLY A 112 -9.52 16.42 1.78
CA GLY A 112 -10.91 16.81 1.61
C GLY A 112 -11.84 15.86 2.35
N TYR A 113 -11.89 15.95 3.68
CA TYR A 113 -13.08 15.61 4.44
C TYR A 113 -13.29 16.70 5.50
N ALA A 114 -14.33 17.51 5.25
CA ALA A 114 -15.01 18.51 6.08
C ALA A 114 -14.19 19.30 7.13
#